data_AF-A0A5J4UEJ8-F1
#
_entry.id   AF-A0A5J4UEJ8-F1
#
_cell.length_a   1.000
_cell.length_b   1.000
_cell.length_c   1.000
_cell.angle_alpha   90.00
_cell.angle_beta   90.00
_cell.angle_gamma   90.00
#
_symmetry.space_group_name_H-M   'P 1'
#
loop_
_entity.id
_entity.type
_entity.pdbx_description
1 polymer ?
#
loop_
_entity_poly.entity_id
_entity_poly.type
_entity_poly.pdbx_seq_one_letter_code
_entity_poly.pdbx_strand_id
1 'polypeptide(L)'
;MTKAFPHINPSEKDIEILGQTFTHTKENQNASTILFLPVIESGIHRFEVQNENSLTSIGLVKHSLKFGPNEVPSKYGQENVVEFQNDGKLHHLGNIDKLVKGNDEFKKIGDNVALEV
;
A
#
# COMPACT_ATOMS: atom_id res chain seq x y z
N MET A 1 9.87 -20.44 -11.73
CA MET A 1 9.81 -18.98 -11.93
C MET A 1 8.64 -18.47 -11.11
N THR A 2 8.89 -17.62 -10.12
CA THR A 2 7.82 -16.99 -9.33
C THR A 2 7.09 -16.01 -10.24
N LYS A 3 5.78 -16.20 -10.40
CA LYS A 3 4.96 -15.35 -11.27
C LYS A 3 4.86 -13.97 -10.59
N ALA A 4 5.34 -12.92 -11.26
CA ALA A 4 5.18 -11.56 -10.76
C ALA A 4 3.68 -11.24 -10.60
N PHE A 5 3.32 -10.57 -9.50
CA PHE A 5 1.95 -10.10 -9.29
C PHE A 5 1.65 -8.98 -10.29
N PRO A 6 0.58 -9.09 -11.10
CA PRO A 6 0.15 -7.99 -11.96
C PRO A 6 -0.09 -6.73 -11.11
N HIS A 7 0.50 -5.61 -11.53
CA HIS A 7 0.45 -4.35 -10.79
C HIS A 7 0.50 -3.15 -11.73
N ILE A 8 0.21 -1.98 -11.18
CA ILE A 8 0.32 -0.69 -11.85
C ILE A 8 1.37 0.12 -11.09
N ASN A 9 2.53 0.33 -11.72
CA ASN A 9 3.59 1.18 -11.20
C ASN A 9 3.26 2.65 -11.56
N PRO A 10 3.19 3.57 -10.59
CA PRO A 10 2.94 4.99 -10.87
C PRO A 10 4.09 5.65 -11.65
N SER A 11 5.34 5.17 -11.50
CA SER A 11 6.53 5.80 -12.07
C SER A 11 7.74 4.85 -12.06
N GLU A 12 8.28 4.55 -13.24
CA GLU A 12 9.54 3.78 -13.38
C GLU A 12 10.78 4.53 -12.87
N LYS A 13 10.66 5.85 -12.65
CA LYS A 13 11.74 6.64 -12.04
C LYS A 13 11.77 6.52 -10.52
N ASP A 14 10.60 6.29 -9.91
CA ASP A 14 10.45 6.31 -8.46
C ASP A 14 10.50 4.90 -7.87
N ILE A 15 10.11 3.87 -8.64
CA ILE A 15 10.11 2.47 -8.19
C ILE A 15 10.91 1.57 -9.14
N GLU A 16 11.89 0.87 -8.58
CA GLU A 16 12.56 -0.27 -9.19
C GLU A 16 11.87 -1.58 -8.77
N ILE A 17 11.69 -2.50 -9.72
CA ILE A 17 10.97 -3.76 -9.50
C ILE A 17 11.88 -4.93 -9.87
N LEU A 18 12.18 -5.76 -8.86
CA LEU A 18 12.96 -6.98 -9.03
C LEU A 18 12.16 -8.18 -8.53
N GLY A 19 11.53 -8.91 -9.47
CA GLY A 19 10.67 -10.05 -9.14
C GLY A 19 9.41 -9.61 -8.40
N GLN A 20 9.37 -9.81 -7.09
CA GLN A 20 8.25 -9.43 -6.20
C GLN A 20 8.64 -8.33 -5.21
N THR A 21 9.86 -7.81 -5.32
CA THR A 21 10.36 -6.72 -4.47
C THR A 21 10.20 -5.40 -5.21
N PHE A 22 9.59 -4.44 -4.54
CA PHE A 22 9.36 -3.08 -5.03
C PHE A 22 10.16 -2.12 -4.16
N THR A 23 11.10 -1.41 -4.78
CA THR A 23 12.06 -0.57 -4.07
C THR A 23 11.92 0.86 -4.56
N HIS A 24 11.70 1.79 -3.63
CA HIS A 24 11.76 3.22 -3.96
C HIS A 24 13.21 3.62 -4.28
N THR A 25 13.41 4.33 -5.39
CA THR A 25 14.74 4.72 -5.87
C THR A 25 15.30 5.86 -5.02
N LYS A 26 16.62 6.06 -5.05
CA LYS A 26 17.27 7.16 -4.33
C LYS A 26 17.24 8.50 -5.08
N GLU A 27 16.61 8.53 -6.25
CA GLU A 27 16.64 9.68 -7.17
C GLU A 27 15.79 10.85 -6.66
N ASN A 28 14.78 10.59 -5.83
CA ASN A 28 13.92 11.61 -5.25
C ASN A 28 13.26 11.12 -3.94
N GLN A 29 12.27 11.87 -3.45
CA GLN A 29 11.48 11.55 -2.25
C GLN A 29 9.97 11.55 -2.57
N ASN A 30 9.61 11.30 -3.82
CA ASN A 30 8.22 11.28 -4.25
C ASN A 30 7.51 10.10 -3.59
N ALA A 31 6.28 10.33 -3.12
CA ALA A 31 5.42 9.23 -2.71
C ALA A 31 5.12 8.30 -3.90
N SER A 32 5.01 7.00 -3.63
CA SER A 32 4.70 5.99 -4.65
C SER A 32 3.66 5.01 -4.13
N THR A 33 2.50 5.00 -4.78
CA THR A 33 1.39 4.09 -4.44
C THR A 33 1.24 3.06 -5.57
N ILE A 34 1.47 1.78 -5.25
CA ILE A 34 1.40 0.68 -6.21
C ILE A 34 0.04 0.00 -6.08
N LEU A 35 -0.67 -0.16 -7.20
CA LEU A 35 -1.93 -0.92 -7.24
C LEU A 35 -1.70 -2.33 -7.74
N PHE A 36 -2.29 -3.32 -7.10
CA PHE A 36 -2.25 -4.72 -7.51
C PHE A 36 -3.52 -5.14 -8.24
N LEU A 37 -3.38 -6.09 -9.16
CA LEU A 37 -4.45 -6.65 -10.00
C LEU A 37 -4.50 -8.19 -9.83
N PRO A 38 -5.67 -8.83 -10.02
CA PRO A 38 -6.94 -8.25 -10.45
C PRO A 38 -7.65 -7.47 -9.33
N VAL A 39 -8.68 -6.71 -9.70
CA VAL A 39 -9.59 -6.09 -8.74
C VAL A 39 -10.34 -7.19 -7.98
N ILE A 40 -10.51 -7.00 -6.68
CA ILE A 40 -11.29 -7.89 -5.83
C ILE A 40 -12.77 -7.56 -6.05
N GLU A 41 -13.50 -8.45 -6.71
CA GLU A 41 -14.94 -8.27 -7.00
C GLU A 41 -15.84 -9.03 -6.01
N SER A 42 -15.40 -10.21 -5.57
CA SER A 42 -16.14 -11.07 -4.63
C SER A 42 -15.26 -12.18 -4.05
N GLY A 43 -15.77 -12.87 -3.03
CA GLY A 43 -15.07 -13.94 -2.33
C GLY A 43 -14.13 -13.43 -1.25
N ILE A 44 -13.40 -14.36 -0.61
CA ILE A 44 -12.39 -14.04 0.40
C ILE A 44 -11.02 -14.03 -0.25
N HIS A 45 -10.30 -12.91 -0.12
CA HIS A 45 -8.95 -12.75 -0.68
C HIS A 45 -7.96 -12.42 0.42
N ARG A 46 -6.78 -13.03 0.35
CA ARG A 46 -5.66 -12.74 1.24
C ARG A 46 -4.50 -12.17 0.45
N PHE A 47 -4.00 -11.02 0.87
CA PHE A 47 -2.84 -10.36 0.28
C PHE A 47 -1.80 -10.09 1.37
N GLU A 48 -0.55 -10.47 1.12
CA GLU A 48 0.53 -10.37 2.10
C GLU A 48 1.67 -9.53 1.55
N VAL A 49 2.23 -8.68 2.41
CA VAL A 49 3.41 -7.88 2.11
C VAL A 49 4.38 -7.96 3.27
N GLN A 50 5.64 -8.20 2.92
CA GLN A 50 6.77 -8.10 3.84
C GLN A 50 7.39 -6.72 3.73
N ASN A 51 7.61 -6.06 4.87
CA ASN A 51 8.38 -4.84 4.94
C ASN A 51 9.88 -5.16 4.77
N GLU A 52 10.39 -5.01 3.56
CA GLU A 52 11.83 -5.17 3.29
C GLU A 52 12.64 -3.97 3.80
N ASN A 53 12.08 -2.76 3.68
CA ASN A 53 12.67 -1.55 4.22
C ASN A 53 11.66 -0.38 4.19
N SER A 54 11.23 0.06 5.38
CA SER A 54 10.50 1.32 5.56
C SER A 54 9.20 1.46 4.73
N LEU A 55 8.47 0.36 4.51
CA LEU A 55 7.11 0.44 3.94
C LEU A 55 6.23 1.35 4.82
N THR A 56 5.54 2.32 4.20
CA THR A 56 4.77 3.33 4.94
C THR A 56 3.38 2.85 5.32
N SER A 57 2.74 2.14 4.40
CA SER A 57 1.34 1.73 4.55
C SER A 57 0.95 0.66 3.52
N ILE A 58 -0.15 -0.01 3.82
CA ILE A 58 -0.81 -0.98 2.94
C ILE A 58 -2.32 -0.83 3.08
N GLY A 59 -3.10 -1.08 2.04
CA GLY A 59 -4.53 -0.82 2.12
C GLY A 59 -5.36 -1.29 0.94
N LEU A 60 -6.63 -0.90 0.98
CA LEU A 60 -7.63 -1.14 -0.05
C LEU A 60 -8.12 0.20 -0.58
N VAL A 61 -8.34 0.26 -1.87
CA VAL A 61 -8.85 1.45 -2.54
C VAL A 61 -10.03 1.10 -3.43
N LYS A 62 -10.91 2.08 -3.65
CA LYS A 62 -11.96 1.96 -4.66
C LYS A 62 -11.34 1.71 -6.03
N HIS A 63 -11.84 0.71 -6.76
CA HIS A 63 -11.26 0.26 -8.04
C HIS A 63 -11.15 1.36 -9.11
N SER A 64 -11.98 2.41 -9.03
CA SER A 64 -11.98 3.53 -9.97
C SER A 64 -10.79 4.47 -9.77
N LEU A 65 -10.07 4.37 -8.64
CA LEU A 65 -8.91 5.20 -8.37
C LEU A 65 -7.70 4.74 -9.18
N LYS A 66 -6.90 5.74 -9.57
CA LYS A 66 -5.59 5.60 -10.18
C LYS A 66 -4.64 6.54 -9.45
N PHE A 67 -3.42 6.10 -9.26
CA PHE A 67 -2.36 6.87 -8.64
C PHE A 67 -1.30 7.19 -9.69
N GLY A 68 -1.07 8.47 -9.91
CA GLY A 68 0.06 8.98 -10.67
C GLY A 68 1.30 9.12 -9.79
N PRO A 69 2.41 9.62 -10.38
CA PRO A 69 3.63 9.93 -9.64
C PRO A 69 3.37 10.90 -8.48
N ASN A 70 4.01 10.64 -7.33
CA ASN A 70 3.92 11.48 -6.13
C ASN A 70 2.51 11.63 -5.51
N GLU A 71 1.58 10.72 -5.83
CA GLU A 71 0.24 10.70 -5.24
C GLU A 71 0.12 9.67 -4.12
N VAL A 72 -0.43 10.11 -2.98
CA VAL A 72 -0.68 9.28 -1.78
C VAL A 72 -2.15 8.94 -1.63
N PRO A 73 -2.51 7.82 -0.96
CA PRO A 73 -3.90 7.44 -0.72
C PRO A 73 -4.74 8.51 -0.02
N SER A 74 -4.15 9.24 0.93
CA SER A 74 -4.83 10.29 1.71
C SER A 74 -5.36 11.45 0.86
N LYS A 75 -4.90 11.61 -0.39
CA LYS A 75 -5.39 12.61 -1.35
C LYS A 75 -6.85 12.37 -1.78
N TYR A 76 -7.32 11.11 -1.80
CA TYR A 76 -8.58 10.73 -2.46
C TYR A 76 -9.79 10.61 -1.53
N GLY A 77 -9.68 11.11 -0.30
CA GLY A 77 -10.76 10.99 0.67
C GLY A 77 -10.91 9.58 1.24
N GLN A 78 -11.52 9.53 2.40
CA GLN A 78 -11.49 8.39 3.31
C GLN A 78 -12.62 7.41 3.04
N GLU A 79 -13.58 7.83 2.25
CA GLU A 79 -14.65 7.02 1.67
C GLU A 79 -14.14 6.12 0.54
N ASN A 80 -12.95 6.40 -0.01
CA ASN A 80 -12.37 5.65 -1.12
C ASN A 80 -11.15 4.81 -0.73
N VAL A 81 -10.64 4.96 0.49
CA VAL A 81 -9.37 4.36 0.95
C VAL A 81 -9.52 3.81 2.36
N VAL A 82 -9.02 2.58 2.56
CA VAL A 82 -8.70 1.99 3.86
C VAL A 82 -7.20 1.80 3.89
N GLU A 83 -6.49 2.36 4.87
CA GLU A 83 -5.04 2.29 4.95
C GLU A 83 -4.59 1.85 6.35
N PHE A 84 -3.76 0.82 6.43
CA PHE A 84 -3.02 0.45 7.63
C PHE A 84 -1.60 0.98 7.55
N GLN A 85 -1.26 1.88 8.46
CA GLN A 85 0.01 2.60 8.50
C GLN A 85 1.03 1.84 9.34
N ASN A 86 2.31 2.00 9.01
CA ASN A 86 3.39 1.27 9.66
C ASN A 86 3.55 1.56 11.15
N ASP A 87 2.90 2.59 11.69
CA ASP A 87 2.85 2.92 13.12
C ASP A 87 1.63 2.33 13.84
N GLY A 88 0.94 1.37 13.22
CA GLY A 88 -0.19 0.65 13.80
C GLY A 88 -1.52 1.41 13.73
N LYS A 89 -1.55 2.56 13.05
CA LYS A 89 -2.80 3.31 12.84
C LYS A 89 -3.56 2.76 11.66
N LEU A 90 -4.86 2.53 11.83
CA LEU A 90 -5.77 2.22 10.74
C LEU A 90 -6.59 3.46 10.40
N HIS A 91 -6.53 3.85 9.13
CA HIS A 91 -7.28 4.93 8.55
C HIS A 91 -8.47 4.38 7.76
N HIS A 92 -9.68 4.61 8.28
CA HIS A 92 -10.92 4.32 7.58
C HIS A 92 -12.00 5.26 8.12
N LEU A 93 -12.64 6.06 7.24
CA LEU A 93 -13.77 6.95 7.55
C LEU A 93 -13.59 7.85 8.80
N GLY A 94 -13.13 9.08 8.61
CA GLY A 94 -13.00 10.10 9.67
C GLY A 94 -11.69 10.88 9.62
N ASN A 95 -11.70 12.15 10.06
CA ASN A 95 -10.51 13.02 10.10
C ASN A 95 -9.29 12.33 10.77
N ILE A 96 -8.07 12.84 10.58
CA ILE A 96 -6.83 12.24 11.13
C ILE A 96 -6.88 12.01 12.67
N ASP A 97 -7.75 12.75 13.36
CA ASP A 97 -8.01 12.59 14.79
C ASP A 97 -8.84 11.33 15.15
N LYS A 98 -9.45 10.69 14.16
CA LYS A 98 -10.30 9.49 14.27
C LYS A 98 -9.60 8.21 13.80
N LEU A 99 -8.28 8.25 13.59
CA LEU A 99 -7.51 7.04 13.32
C LEU A 99 -7.73 6.02 14.44
N VAL A 100 -7.99 4.78 14.05
CA VAL A 100 -8.01 3.66 14.99
C VAL A 100 -6.57 3.40 15.41
N LYS A 101 -6.33 3.34 16.73
CA LYS A 101 -5.00 3.21 17.34
C LYS A 101 -4.95 1.96 18.21
N GLY A 102 -3.74 1.54 18.58
CA GLY A 102 -3.51 0.42 19.49
C GLY A 102 -3.28 -0.93 18.79
N ASN A 103 -3.15 -0.94 17.46
CA ASN A 103 -2.65 -2.11 16.74
C ASN A 103 -1.11 -2.12 16.79
N ASP A 104 -0.53 -3.29 16.52
CA ASP A 104 0.91 -3.44 16.39
C ASP A 104 1.44 -2.69 15.16
N GLU A 105 2.65 -2.15 15.29
CA GLU A 105 3.39 -1.52 14.20
C GLU A 105 4.13 -2.56 13.34
N PHE A 106 4.46 -2.21 12.09
CA PHE A 106 5.23 -3.08 11.17
C PHE A 106 6.47 -2.34 10.61
N LYS A 107 7.27 -1.74 11.49
CA LYS A 107 8.40 -0.88 11.08
C LYS A 107 9.70 -1.64 10.81
N LYS A 108 9.82 -2.87 11.28
CA LYS A 108 11.08 -3.62 11.22
C LYS A 108 11.17 -4.38 9.90
N ILE A 109 12.41 -4.55 9.45
CA ILE A 109 12.72 -5.41 8.31
C ILE A 109 12.23 -6.82 8.64
N GLY A 110 11.44 -7.39 7.74
CA GLY A 110 10.84 -8.71 7.89
C GLY A 110 9.50 -8.74 8.61
N ASP A 111 9.00 -7.59 9.11
CA ASP A 111 7.61 -7.52 9.58
C ASP A 111 6.67 -7.80 8.40
N ASN A 112 5.66 -8.63 8.63
CA ASN A 112 4.71 -9.06 7.63
C ASN A 112 3.31 -8.56 7.97
N VAL A 113 2.61 -8.03 6.97
CA VAL A 113 1.21 -7.62 7.09
C VAL A 113 0.38 -8.41 6.10
N ALA A 114 -0.73 -8.97 6.60
CA ALA A 114 -1.73 -9.64 5.78
C ALA A 114 -3.03 -8.82 5.79
N LEU A 115 -3.61 -8.63 4.62
CA LEU A 115 -4.96 -8.10 4.41
C LEU A 115 -5.88 -9.25 3.99
N GLU A 116 -7.01 -9.41 4.69
CA GLU A 116 -8.06 -10.36 4.34
C GLU A 116 -9.37 -9.60 4.16
N VAL A 117 -10.05 -9.82 3.01
CA VAL A 117 -11.27 -9.11 2.60
C VAL A 117 -12.30 -10.05 2.03
#